data_AF-A0A8X6HBX3-F1
#
_entry.id   AF-A0A8X6HBX3-F1
#
_cell.length_a   1.000
_cell.length_b   1.000
_cell.length_c   1.000
_cell.angle_alpha   90.00
_cell.angle_beta   90.00
_cell.angle_gamma   90.00
#
_symmetry.space_group_name_H-M   'P 1'
#
loop_
_entity.id
_entity.type
_entity.pdbx_description
1 polymer ?
#
loop_
_entity_poly.entity_id
_entity_poly.type
_entity_poly.pdbx_seq_one_letter_code
_entity_poly.pdbx_strand_id
1 'polypeptide(L)'
;MKFGSWTYDGFQLDLRLASEEGGDLTTYISNGEWILIGLPGVRNEIFYACCPEPYVDITFTIHIRRRTLYYGFNLIIPCVLISSMTLLGFTLPPDSGEKLTLGNTTLTQKLF
;
A
#
# COMPACT_ATOMS: atom_id res chain seq x y z
N MET A 1 1.01 -4.26 -14.75
CA MET A 1 1.44 -3.50 -15.94
C MET A 1 1.49 -4.45 -17.12
N LYS A 2 0.93 -4.06 -18.26
CA LYS A 2 0.85 -4.90 -19.47
C LYS A 2 1.74 -4.30 -20.56
N PHE A 3 2.68 -5.07 -21.07
CA PHE A 3 3.56 -4.68 -22.18
C PHE A 3 3.30 -5.60 -23.36
N GLY A 4 3.11 -5.04 -24.55
CA GLY A 4 2.86 -5.81 -25.77
C GLY A 4 3.05 -4.91 -26.98
N SER A 5 3.27 -5.51 -28.15
CA SER A 5 3.27 -4.79 -29.41
C SER A 5 1.85 -4.40 -29.80
N TRP A 6 1.69 -3.18 -30.32
CA TRP A 6 0.42 -2.71 -30.85
C TRP A 6 0.22 -3.10 -32.32
N THR A 7 1.29 -3.07 -33.10
CA THR A 7 1.26 -3.23 -34.57
C THR A 7 1.80 -4.57 -35.07
N TYR A 8 2.65 -5.24 -34.28
CA TYR A 8 3.27 -6.52 -34.67
C TYR A 8 2.53 -7.68 -34.02
N ASP A 9 2.20 -8.68 -34.83
CA ASP A 9 1.65 -9.95 -34.41
C ASP A 9 2.74 -10.91 -33.90
N GLY A 10 2.33 -12.01 -33.27
CA GLY A 10 3.20 -12.99 -32.64
C GLY A 10 4.07 -13.79 -33.61
N PHE A 11 3.81 -13.76 -34.93
CA PHE A 11 4.73 -14.35 -35.91
C PHE A 11 5.85 -13.39 -36.31
N GLN A 12 5.63 -12.08 -36.20
CA GLN A 12 6.63 -11.05 -36.50
C GLN A 12 7.48 -10.69 -35.28
N LEU A 13 6.89 -10.74 -34.08
CA LEU A 13 7.56 -10.33 -32.84
C LEU A 13 7.19 -11.25 -31.68
N ASP A 14 8.17 -12.02 -31.20
CA ASP A 14 8.03 -12.88 -30.02
C ASP A 14 8.63 -12.22 -28.77
N LEU A 15 7.76 -11.78 -27.86
CA LEU A 15 8.16 -11.26 -26.55
C LEU A 15 8.38 -12.43 -25.58
N ARG A 16 9.60 -12.55 -25.07
CA ARG A 16 9.96 -13.53 -24.04
C ARG A 16 10.42 -12.85 -22.77
N LEU A 17 10.09 -13.47 -21.63
CA LEU A 17 10.63 -13.04 -20.35
C LEU A 17 12.11 -13.44 -20.29
N ALA A 18 12.95 -12.51 -19.84
CA ALA A 18 14.38 -12.76 -19.64
C ALA A 18 14.64 -13.69 -18.43
N SER A 19 13.73 -13.70 -17.44
CA SER A 19 13.77 -14.57 -16.28
C SER A 19 12.34 -14.98 -15.92
N GLU A 20 12.14 -16.26 -15.59
CA GLU A 20 10.87 -16.76 -15.03
C GLU A 20 10.62 -16.26 -13.60
N GLU A 21 11.66 -15.79 -12.91
CA GLU A 21 11.59 -15.28 -11.54
C GLU A 21 10.94 -13.88 -11.47
N GLY A 22 10.68 -13.25 -12.62
CA GLY A 22 9.98 -11.97 -12.73
C GLY A 22 10.89 -10.79 -13.07
N GLY A 23 10.46 -9.59 -12.68
CA GLY A 23 11.23 -8.36 -12.94
C GLY A 23 12.43 -8.20 -11.99
N ASP A 24 13.50 -7.60 -12.49
CA ASP A 24 14.69 -7.31 -11.70
C ASP A 24 14.39 -6.30 -10.58
N LEU A 25 14.67 -6.70 -9.34
CA LEU A 25 14.47 -5.90 -8.13
C LEU A 25 15.77 -5.38 -7.54
N THR A 26 16.93 -5.61 -8.16
CA THR A 26 18.25 -5.21 -7.64
C THR A 26 18.37 -3.70 -7.41
N THR A 27 17.71 -2.90 -8.25
CA THR A 27 17.73 -1.43 -8.19
C THR A 27 16.49 -0.88 -7.46
N TYR A 28 15.71 -1.73 -6.79
CA TYR A 28 14.52 -1.29 -6.08
C TYR A 28 14.88 -0.48 -4.83
N ILE A 29 14.43 0.78 -4.79
CA ILE A 29 14.55 1.64 -3.61
C ILE A 29 13.43 1.26 -2.64
N SER A 30 13.79 0.63 -1.52
CA SER A 30 12.84 0.26 -0.49
C SER A 30 12.14 1.50 0.09
N ASN A 31 10.81 1.50 0.06
CA ASN A 31 10.02 2.56 0.69
C ASN A 31 9.65 2.20 2.14
N GLY A 32 9.54 3.20 3.02
CA GLY A 32 9.15 3.00 4.41
C GLY A 32 7.68 2.56 4.60
N GLU A 33 6.82 2.89 3.63
CA GLU A 33 5.37 2.62 3.70
C GLU A 33 4.93 1.32 3.02
N TRP A 34 5.68 0.85 2.03
CA TRP A 34 5.29 -0.28 1.19
C TRP A 34 6.42 -1.30 1.10
N ILE A 35 6.10 -2.54 1.44
CA ILE A 35 6.98 -3.69 1.28
C ILE A 35 6.65 -4.33 -0.06
N LEU A 36 7.63 -4.40 -0.96
CA LEU A 36 7.52 -5.18 -2.18
C LEU A 36 7.67 -6.66 -1.84
N ILE A 37 6.62 -7.46 -2.11
CA ILE A 37 6.62 -8.91 -1.90
C ILE A 37 7.23 -9.63 -3.10
N GLY A 38 6.95 -9.14 -4.31
CA GLY A 38 7.47 -9.72 -5.55
C GLY A 38 6.87 -9.08 -6.79
N LEU A 39 7.47 -9.39 -7.93
CA LEU A 39 7.06 -8.85 -9.23
C LEU A 39 7.04 -9.97 -10.30
N PRO A 40 6.14 -10.96 -10.17
CA PRO A 40 5.97 -12.00 -11.18
C PRO A 40 5.55 -11.40 -12.52
N GLY A 41 6.17 -11.89 -13.59
CA GLY A 41 5.77 -11.61 -14.97
C GLY A 41 5.11 -12.84 -15.57
N VAL A 42 3.96 -12.65 -16.21
CA VAL A 42 3.23 -13.71 -16.92
C VAL A 42 3.15 -13.36 -18.39
N ARG A 43 3.53 -14.30 -19.25
CA ARG A 43 3.33 -14.19 -20.71
C ARG A 43 1.94 -14.69 -21.05
N ASN A 44 1.18 -13.89 -21.78
CA ASN A 44 -0.12 -14.29 -22.33
C ASN A 44 -0.08 -14.20 -23.85
N GLU A 45 -0.76 -15.14 -24.50
CA GLU A 45 -1.01 -15.11 -25.94
C GLU A 45 -2.52 -14.97 -26.13
N ILE A 46 -2.94 -13.90 -26.80
CA ILE A 46 -4.35 -13.58 -27.00
C ILE A 46 -4.65 -13.62 -28.50
N PHE A 47 -5.67 -14.39 -28.88
CA PHE A 47 -6.24 -14.38 -30.22
C PHE A 47 -7.44 -13.45 -30.24
N TYR A 48 -7.38 -12.39 -31.04
CA TYR A 48 -8.50 -11.46 -31.19
C TYR A 48 -9.45 -11.91 -32.28
N ALA A 49 -10.73 -11.54 -32.19
CA ALA A 49 -11.72 -11.90 -33.19
C ALA A 49 -11.50 -11.22 -34.56
N CYS A 50 -10.69 -10.15 -34.62
CA CYS A 50 -10.40 -9.43 -35.85
C CYS A 50 -9.39 -10.12 -36.75
N CYS A 51 -8.47 -10.93 -36.20
CA CYS A 51 -7.39 -11.58 -36.96
C CYS A 51 -7.07 -12.98 -36.39
N PRO A 52 -6.78 -14.00 -37.22
CA PRO A 52 -6.35 -15.32 -36.75
C PRO A 52 -4.95 -15.35 -36.10
N GLU A 53 -4.17 -14.26 -36.18
CA GLU A 53 -2.83 -14.17 -35.60
C GLU A 53 -2.82 -14.00 -34.07
N PRO A 54 -1.91 -14.69 -33.34
CA PRO A 54 -1.73 -14.51 -31.91
C PRO A 54 -1.06 -13.18 -31.60
N TYR A 55 -1.55 -12.44 -30.62
CA TYR A 55 -0.87 -11.28 -30.05
C TYR A 55 -0.26 -11.65 -28.70
N VAL A 56 1.06 -11.45 -28.58
CA VAL A 56 1.81 -11.77 -27.35
C VAL A 56 1.87 -10.54 -26.45
N ASP A 57 1.54 -10.71 -25.17
CA ASP A 57 1.74 -9.71 -24.14
C ASP A 57 2.42 -10.28 -22.91
N ILE A 58 3.16 -9.42 -22.21
CA ILE A 58 3.77 -9.71 -20.92
C ILE A 58 3.10 -8.83 -19.88
N THR A 59 2.45 -9.47 -18.91
CA THR A 59 1.78 -8.80 -17.80
C THR A 59 2.58 -9.00 -16.52
N PHE A 60 3.15 -7.91 -16.00
CA PHE A 60 3.82 -7.87 -14.71
C PHE A 60 2.86 -7.47 -13.60
N THR A 61 2.78 -8.29 -12.55
CA THR A 61 1.92 -8.03 -11.40
C THR A 61 2.77 -7.64 -10.21
N ILE A 62 2.67 -6.37 -9.78
CA ILE A 62 3.42 -5.87 -8.63
C ILE A 62 2.67 -6.26 -7.36
N HIS A 63 3.27 -7.12 -6.54
CA HIS A 63 2.73 -7.50 -5.24
C HIS A 63 3.32 -6.60 -4.16
N ILE A 64 2.53 -5.67 -3.64
CA ILE A 64 2.92 -4.77 -2.55
C ILE A 64 2.09 -5.01 -1.30
N ARG A 65 2.72 -4.91 -0.13
CA ARG A 65 2.07 -4.96 1.18
C ARG A 65 2.33 -3.66 1.94
N ARG A 66 1.28 -3.10 2.55
CA ARG A 66 1.40 -1.90 3.38
C ARG A 66 2.12 -2.20 4.69
N ARG A 67 3.10 -1.37 5.03
CA ARG A 67 3.85 -1.42 6.30
C ARG A 67 3.18 -0.47 7.31
N THR A 68 2.10 -0.92 7.93
CA THR A 68 1.29 -0.10 8.86
C THR A 68 1.91 0.09 10.24
N LEU A 69 3.06 -0.50 10.54
CA LEU A 69 3.62 -0.51 11.90
C LEU A 69 3.96 0.91 12.39
N TYR A 70 4.70 1.70 11.62
CA TYR A 70 5.13 3.04 12.07
C TYR A 70 3.94 4.01 12.21
N TYR A 71 3.04 4.01 11.22
CA TYR A 71 1.84 4.85 11.25
C TYR A 71 0.85 4.40 12.33
N GLY A 72 0.73 3.09 12.54
CA GLY A 72 -0.11 2.49 13.57
C GLY A 72 0.37 2.83 14.98
N PHE A 73 1.65 2.66 15.30
CA PHE A 73 2.17 3.03 16.63
C PHE A 73 2.04 4.54 16.88
N ASN A 74 2.39 5.39 15.91
CA ASN A 74 2.30 6.84 16.07
C ASN A 74 0.85 7.36 16.16
N LEU A 75 -0.16 6.63 15.70
CA LEU A 75 -1.59 6.97 15.87
C LEU A 75 -2.24 6.30 17.08
N ILE A 76 -1.88 5.05 17.38
CA ILE A 76 -2.47 4.29 18.49
C ILE A 76 -1.96 4.83 19.84
N ILE A 77 -0.67 5.17 19.95
CA ILE A 77 -0.10 5.73 21.18
C ILE A 77 -0.86 6.99 21.64
N PRO A 78 -1.06 8.04 20.81
CA PRO A 78 -1.82 9.21 21.23
C PRO A 78 -3.29 8.87 21.54
N CYS A 79 -3.93 7.96 20.78
CA CYS A 79 -5.30 7.54 21.08
C CYS A 79 -5.44 6.84 22.44
N VAL A 80 -4.52 5.95 22.79
CA VAL A 80 -4.52 5.23 24.07
C VAL A 80 -4.20 6.19 25.22
N LEU A 81 -3.25 7.12 25.03
CA LEU A 81 -2.92 8.14 26.01
C LEU A 81 -4.14 9.04 26.31
N ILE A 82 -4.82 9.56 25.28
CA ILE A 82 -6.03 10.39 25.46
C ILE A 82 -7.14 9.60 26.14
N SER A 83 -7.35 8.34 25.75
CA SER A 83 -8.37 7.47 26.37
C SER A 83 -8.06 7.19 27.85
N SER A 84 -6.79 7.00 28.20
CA SER A 84 -6.38 6.80 29.60
C SER A 84 -6.54 8.08 30.44
N MET A 85 -6.17 9.24 29.90
CA MET A 85 -6.31 10.53 30.59
C MET A 85 -7.77 10.90 30.82
N THR A 86 -8.65 10.63 29.85
CA THR A 86 -10.09 10.85 30.02
C THR A 86 -10.68 9.93 31.09
N LEU A 87 -10.32 8.65 31.12
CA LEU A 87 -10.78 7.70 32.13
C LEU A 87 -10.32 8.11 33.55
N LEU A 88 -9.06 8.48 33.70
CA LEU A 88 -8.50 9.00 34.96
C LEU A 88 -9.24 10.27 35.43
N GLY A 89 -9.58 11.17 34.50
CA GLY A 89 -10.38 12.37 34.76
C GLY A 89 -11.83 12.08 35.18
N PHE A 90 -12.40 10.93 34.81
CA PHE A 90 -13.71 10.48 35.31
C PHE A 90 -13.63 9.83 36.69
N THR A 91 -12.51 9.18 37.04
CA THR A 91 -12.32 8.50 38.34
C THR A 91 -11.84 9.41 39.46
N LEU A 92 -11.30 10.60 39.16
CA LEU A 92 -10.89 11.57 40.19
C LEU A 92 -12.11 12.39 40.69
N PRO A 93 -12.39 12.44 42.01
CA PRO A 93 -13.53 13.18 42.55
C PRO A 93 -13.43 14.69 42.26
N PRO A 94 -14.57 15.37 41.98
CA PRO A 94 -14.63 16.69 41.34
C PRO A 94 -14.48 17.84 42.35
N ASP A 95 -13.35 17.92 43.05
CA ASP A 95 -13.06 19.02 44.00
C ASP A 95 -11.87 19.90 43.58
N SER A 96 -11.40 19.76 42.34
CA SER A 96 -10.34 20.61 41.80
C SER A 96 -10.70 21.05 40.38
N GLY A 97 -10.62 22.36 40.12
CA GLY A 97 -11.00 23.04 38.87
C GLY A 97 -10.26 22.59 37.60
N GLU A 98 -9.47 21.53 37.68
CA GLU A 98 -8.69 20.91 36.60
C GLU A 98 -9.56 20.13 35.58
N LYS A 99 -10.81 19.77 35.94
CA LYS A 99 -11.74 19.01 35.07
C LYS A 99 -12.16 19.79 33.82
N LEU A 100 -12.27 21.13 33.92
CA LEU A 100 -12.63 22.00 32.79
C LEU A 100 -11.43 22.23 31.85
N THR A 101 -10.22 22.31 32.40
CA THR A 101 -8.99 22.49 31.62
C THR A 101 -8.66 21.24 30.80
N LEU A 102 -8.81 20.03 31.36
CA LEU A 102 -8.56 18.76 30.65
C LEU A 102 -9.60 18.47 29.55
N GLY A 103 -10.86 18.87 29.75
CA GLY A 103 -11.90 18.79 28.73
C GLY A 103 -11.64 19.74 27.55
N ASN A 104 -11.19 20.97 27.85
CA ASN A 104 -10.87 21.95 26.81
C ASN A 104 -9.62 21.59 26.00
N THR A 105 -8.58 21.02 26.63
CA THR A 105 -7.35 20.60 25.91
C THR A 105 -7.56 19.37 25.03
N THR A 106 -8.40 18.41 25.47
CA THR A 106 -8.74 17.24 24.63
C THR A 106 -9.64 17.62 23.44
N LEU A 107 -10.51 18.62 23.59
CA LEU A 107 -11.33 19.16 22.49
C LEU A 107 -10.50 19.97 21.48
N THR A 108 -9.60 20.85 21.94
CA THR A 108 -8.73 21.62 21.02
C THR A 108 -7.72 20.74 20.29
N GLN A 109 -7.21 19.68 20.92
CA GLN A 109 -6.30 18.71 20.28
C GLN A 109 -7.00 17.78 19.27
N LYS A 110 -8.34 17.69 19.29
CA LYS A 110 -9.13 16.99 18.27
C LYS A 110 -9.54 17.86 17.09
N LEU A 111 -9.38 19.19 17.21
CA LEU A 111 -9.81 20.18 16.22
C LEU A 111 -8.68 20.67 15.31
N PHE A 112 -7.44 20.25 15.57
CA PHE A 112 -6.25 20.40 14.72
C PHE A 112 -5.78 19.01 14.26
#